data_AF-A0A2V7SA84-F1
#
_entry.id   AF-A0A2V7SA84-F1
#
_cell.length_a   1.000
_cell.length_b   1.000
_cell.length_c   1.000
_cell.angle_alpha   90.00
_cell.angle_beta   90.00
_cell.angle_gamma   90.00
#
_symmetry.space_group_name_H-M   'P 1'
#
loop_
_entity.id
_entity.type
_entity.pdbx_description
1 polymer ?
#
loop_
_entity_poly.entity_id
_entity_poly.type
_entity_poly.pdbx_seq_one_letter_code
_entity_poly.pdbx_strand_id
1 'polypeptide(L)'
;MATVLAFPLAAKSSEEGLLWFWFLKCSGPTMTLEVRLDKDIIYQSAIPLCHARRDSANSQGQEHRIRFTFRPRRSITWTGYRDQVDLTGAAQALEGDMWEAGADPDALLIGVTFADADKIYINTIHIAHPTQRDETEIARGLVVASYPARKTSDAKQ
;
A
#
# COMPACT_ATOMS: atom_id res chain seq x y z
N MET A 1 -45.74 -6.03 42.16
CA MET A 1 -44.42 -6.62 41.82
C MET A 1 -44.17 -6.34 40.34
N ALA A 2 -43.21 -5.47 40.01
CA ALA A 2 -42.90 -5.13 38.63
C ALA A 2 -41.63 -5.90 38.20
N THR A 3 -41.78 -6.78 37.23
CA THR A 3 -40.68 -7.54 36.62
C THR A 3 -39.92 -6.62 35.68
N VAL A 4 -38.68 -6.28 36.03
CA VAL A 4 -37.78 -5.56 35.13
C VAL A 4 -37.20 -6.57 34.15
N LEU A 5 -37.60 -6.48 32.89
CA LEU A 5 -36.96 -7.20 31.79
C LEU A 5 -35.60 -6.56 31.52
N ALA A 6 -34.53 -7.23 31.96
CA ALA A 6 -33.18 -6.89 31.53
C ALA A 6 -33.04 -7.26 30.05
N PHE A 7 -32.97 -6.25 29.18
CA PHE A 7 -32.57 -6.45 27.79
C PHE A 7 -31.10 -6.87 27.77
N PRO A 8 -30.71 -7.95 27.06
CA PRO A 8 -29.30 -8.21 26.83
C PRO A 8 -28.75 -7.03 26.03
N LEU A 9 -27.78 -6.32 26.60
CA LEU A 9 -26.89 -5.45 25.83
C LEU A 9 -26.25 -6.36 24.78
N ALA A 10 -26.74 -6.28 23.55
CA ALA A 10 -26.04 -6.82 22.40
C ALA A 10 -24.63 -6.22 22.45
N ALA A 11 -23.62 -7.07 22.62
CA ALA A 11 -22.24 -6.65 22.55
C ALA A 11 -22.03 -5.95 21.20
N LYS A 12 -21.82 -4.63 21.22
CA LYS A 12 -21.39 -3.91 20.02
C LYS A 12 -20.11 -4.58 19.54
N SER A 13 -20.11 -4.93 18.26
CA SER A 13 -19.15 -5.82 17.61
C SER A 13 -17.70 -5.43 17.92
N SER A 14 -16.87 -6.44 18.15
CA SER A 14 -15.44 -6.40 18.43
C SER A 14 -14.54 -5.71 17.38
N GLU A 15 -15.12 -5.12 16.34
CA GLU A 15 -14.42 -4.48 15.20
C GLU A 15 -14.23 -2.96 15.35
N GLU A 16 -14.84 -2.30 16.35
CA GLU A 16 -14.54 -0.90 16.64
C GLU A 16 -13.03 -0.76 16.98
N GLY A 17 -12.28 -0.10 16.09
CA GLY A 17 -10.86 0.21 16.26
C GLY A 17 -9.87 -0.75 15.58
N LEU A 18 -10.34 -1.69 14.75
CA LEU A 18 -9.45 -2.44 13.86
C LEU A 18 -9.03 -1.58 12.66
N LEU A 19 -7.75 -1.67 12.29
CA LEU A 19 -7.13 -0.96 11.19
C LEU A 19 -6.25 -1.92 10.37
N TRP A 20 -5.98 -1.56 9.12
CA TRP A 20 -5.10 -2.33 8.25
C TRP A 20 -3.66 -1.85 8.30
N PHE A 21 -2.76 -2.78 8.64
CA PHE A 21 -1.33 -2.57 8.76
C PHE A 21 -0.54 -3.46 7.81
N TRP A 22 0.70 -3.07 7.54
CA TRP A 22 1.71 -3.83 6.82
C TRP A 22 2.92 -4.15 7.72
N PHE A 23 2.76 -5.20 8.52
CA PHE A 23 3.85 -5.74 9.34
C PHE A 23 4.58 -6.87 8.62
N LEU A 24 5.84 -7.14 8.96
CA LEU A 24 6.62 -8.24 8.35
C LEU A 24 5.93 -9.61 8.42
N LYS A 25 5.15 -9.88 9.47
CA LYS A 25 4.45 -11.15 9.68
C LYS A 25 3.13 -10.93 10.40
N CYS A 26 2.07 -11.51 9.86
CA CYS A 26 0.79 -11.71 10.53
C CYS A 26 -0.02 -12.78 9.79
N SER A 27 -1.13 -13.23 10.36
CA SER A 27 -2.00 -14.27 9.79
C SER A 27 -3.11 -13.74 8.87
N GLY A 28 -2.98 -12.50 8.38
CA GLY A 28 -3.99 -11.89 7.53
C GLY A 28 -3.80 -12.19 6.04
N PRO A 29 -4.64 -11.59 5.17
CA PRO A 29 -4.55 -11.79 3.73
C PRO A 29 -3.23 -11.24 3.17
N THR A 30 -2.88 -11.68 1.97
CA THR A 30 -1.76 -11.13 1.21
C THR A 30 -2.29 -10.23 0.10
N MET A 31 -1.64 -9.10 -0.10
CA MET A 31 -1.89 -8.17 -1.19
C MET A 31 -0.68 -8.17 -2.12
N THR A 32 -0.94 -8.10 -3.42
CA THR A 32 0.11 -7.82 -4.41
C THR A 32 0.24 -6.31 -4.56
N LEU A 33 1.46 -5.80 -4.42
CA LEU A 33 1.83 -4.43 -4.73
C LEU A 33 2.70 -4.45 -5.98
N GLU A 34 2.32 -3.68 -6.98
CA GLU A 34 2.88 -3.73 -8.31
C GLU A 34 3.16 -2.32 -8.82
N VAL A 35 4.32 -2.14 -9.45
CA VAL A 35 4.69 -0.90 -10.11
C VAL A 35 4.88 -1.19 -11.58
N ARG A 36 4.18 -0.43 -12.42
CA ARG A 36 4.24 -0.53 -13.88
C ARG A 36 4.78 0.74 -14.49
N LEU A 37 5.58 0.63 -15.54
CA LEU A 37 5.91 1.73 -16.44
C LEU A 37 5.51 1.33 -17.87
N ASP A 38 4.63 2.10 -18.50
CA ASP A 38 4.15 1.85 -19.87
C ASP A 38 3.59 0.43 -20.04
N LYS A 39 2.92 -0.08 -19.00
CA LYS A 39 2.34 -1.44 -18.86
C LYS A 39 3.35 -2.55 -18.54
N ASP A 40 4.64 -2.29 -18.60
CA ASP A 40 5.66 -3.25 -18.14
C ASP A 40 5.74 -3.23 -16.63
N ILE A 41 5.66 -4.40 -15.98
CA ILE A 41 5.88 -4.53 -14.54
C ILE A 41 7.37 -4.31 -14.27
N ILE A 42 7.70 -3.22 -13.58
CA ILE A 42 9.07 -2.87 -13.19
C ILE A 42 9.39 -3.34 -11.76
N TYR A 43 8.35 -3.56 -10.95
CA TYR A 43 8.47 -4.14 -9.63
C TYR A 43 7.17 -4.82 -9.22
N GLN A 44 7.27 -5.94 -8.50
CA GLN A 44 6.13 -6.61 -7.90
C GLN A 44 6.56 -7.27 -6.59
N SER A 45 5.72 -7.16 -5.56
CA SER A 45 5.91 -7.83 -4.29
C SER A 45 4.58 -8.26 -3.70
N ALA A 46 4.63 -9.29 -2.87
CA ALA A 46 3.51 -9.74 -2.07
C ALA A 46 3.71 -9.25 -0.63
N ILE A 47 2.74 -8.50 -0.11
CA ILE A 47 2.78 -7.92 1.24
C ILE A 47 1.68 -8.56 2.11
N PRO A 48 2.01 -8.98 3.34
CA PRO A 48 0.98 -9.39 4.30
C PRO A 48 0.23 -8.17 4.82
N LEU A 49 -1.08 -8.29 4.97
CA LEU A 49 -1.95 -7.28 5.58
C LEU A 49 -2.45 -7.77 6.93
N CYS A 50 -2.34 -6.92 7.94
CA CYS A 50 -2.67 -7.26 9.32
C CYS A 50 -3.87 -6.42 9.75
N HIS A 51 -4.97 -7.07 10.11
CA HIS A 51 -6.14 -6.38 10.66
C HIS A 51 -6.06 -6.41 12.18
N ALA A 52 -5.61 -5.30 12.77
CA ALA A 52 -5.22 -5.25 14.17
C ALA A 52 -5.70 -3.96 14.84
N ARG A 53 -5.71 -3.93 16.17
CA ARG A 53 -5.99 -2.70 16.90
C ARG A 53 -4.74 -1.83 16.97
N ARG A 54 -4.93 -0.51 16.99
CA ARG A 54 -3.82 0.47 17.03
C ARG A 54 -2.86 0.28 18.22
N ASP A 55 -3.37 -0.13 19.38
CA ASP A 55 -2.57 -0.40 20.58
C ASP A 55 -1.68 -1.64 20.45
N SER A 56 -2.14 -2.64 19.69
CA SER A 56 -1.38 -3.86 19.41
C SER A 56 -0.31 -3.67 18.34
N ALA A 57 -0.40 -2.62 17.50
CA ALA A 57 0.51 -2.36 16.38
C ALA A 57 1.99 -2.32 16.82
N ASN A 58 2.29 -1.65 17.93
CA ASN A 58 3.64 -1.52 18.48
C ASN A 58 4.25 -2.85 18.97
N SER A 59 3.42 -3.89 19.15
CA SER A 59 3.84 -5.21 19.62
C SER A 59 3.90 -6.28 18.52
N GLN A 60 3.35 -5.99 17.33
CA GLN A 60 3.09 -7.00 16.30
C GLN A 60 4.05 -6.96 15.09
N GLY A 61 4.93 -5.97 14.97
CA GLY A 61 5.96 -6.06 13.93
C GLY A 61 6.88 -4.86 13.79
N GLN A 62 8.00 -5.11 13.11
CA GLN A 62 8.79 -4.06 12.50
C GLN A 62 8.04 -3.58 11.25
N GLU A 63 7.92 -2.27 11.06
CA GLU A 63 7.43 -1.67 9.83
C GLU A 63 8.23 -2.22 8.64
N HIS A 64 7.52 -2.66 7.61
CA HIS A 64 8.16 -3.14 6.39
C HIS A 64 8.29 -2.00 5.38
N ARG A 65 9.38 -2.04 4.61
CA ARG A 65 9.71 -1.05 3.60
C ARG A 65 10.25 -1.75 2.37
N ILE A 66 9.76 -1.35 1.21
CA ILE A 66 10.22 -1.82 -0.09
C ILE A 66 11.12 -0.75 -0.70
N ARG A 67 12.25 -1.17 -1.25
CA ARG A 67 13.10 -0.36 -2.13
C ARG A 67 13.47 -1.15 -3.37
N PHE A 68 13.43 -0.49 -4.52
CA PHE A 68 13.84 -1.07 -5.79
C PHE A 68 14.39 0.00 -6.72
N THR A 69 15.23 -0.41 -7.67
CA THR A 69 15.79 0.49 -8.69
C THR A 69 15.33 0.06 -10.07
N PHE A 70 15.04 1.02 -10.94
CA PHE A 70 14.74 0.78 -12.34
C PHE A 70 15.37 1.85 -13.25
N ARG A 71 15.35 1.59 -14.55
CA ARG A 71 15.82 2.52 -15.59
C ARG A 71 14.75 2.64 -16.67
N PRO A 72 14.08 3.80 -16.83
CA PRO A 72 12.99 3.94 -17.78
C PRO A 72 13.52 3.99 -19.22
N ARG A 73 12.76 3.48 -20.19
CA ARG A 73 13.12 3.52 -21.62
C ARG A 73 12.90 4.89 -22.27
N ARG A 74 12.23 5.79 -21.57
CA ARG A 74 11.89 7.16 -21.99
C ARG A 74 12.09 8.13 -20.85
N SER A 75 12.05 9.41 -21.16
CA SER A 75 12.00 10.44 -20.11
C SER A 75 10.68 10.37 -19.31
N ILE A 76 10.75 10.78 -18.06
CA ILE A 76 9.59 10.94 -17.17
C ILE A 76 9.51 12.40 -16.75
N THR A 77 8.34 13.00 -16.95
CA THR A 77 7.99 14.32 -16.44
C THR A 77 7.29 14.17 -15.11
N TRP A 78 7.79 14.88 -14.10
CA TRP A 78 7.30 14.83 -12.73
C TRP A 78 6.59 16.15 -12.41
N THR A 79 5.37 16.04 -11.90
CA THR A 79 4.51 17.17 -11.54
C THR A 79 3.72 16.84 -10.28
N GLY A 80 3.29 17.86 -9.53
CA GLY A 80 2.34 17.68 -8.42
C GLY A 80 2.96 17.48 -7.04
N TYR A 81 4.28 17.37 -6.94
CA TYR A 81 4.98 17.34 -5.64
C TYR A 81 5.69 18.66 -5.30
N ARG A 82 6.30 19.31 -6.30
CA ARG A 82 6.95 20.61 -6.18
C ARG A 82 6.31 21.60 -7.15
N ASP A 83 6.52 22.89 -6.91
CA ASP A 83 6.01 23.97 -7.77
C ASP A 83 6.65 23.99 -9.17
N GLN A 84 7.77 23.28 -9.34
CA GLN A 84 8.51 23.16 -10.59
C GLN A 84 8.25 21.80 -11.27
N VAL A 85 8.31 21.80 -12.60
CA VAL A 85 8.30 20.58 -13.39
C VAL A 85 9.71 20.01 -13.45
N ASP A 86 9.88 18.79 -12.96
CA ASP A 86 11.14 18.06 -13.06
C ASP A 86 11.11 17.05 -14.21
N LEU A 87 12.25 16.81 -14.84
CA LEU A 87 12.40 15.83 -15.93
C LEU A 87 13.56 14.90 -15.62
N THR A 88 13.32 13.60 -15.69
CA THR A 88 14.38 12.58 -15.69
C THR A 88 14.54 12.00 -17.08
N GLY A 89 15.78 11.79 -17.51
CA GLY A 89 16.09 11.24 -18.83
C GLY A 89 15.79 9.75 -18.95
N ALA A 90 15.76 9.26 -20.19
CA ALA A 90 15.80 7.82 -20.45
C ALA A 90 17.08 7.20 -19.85
N ALA A 91 16.96 5.95 -19.38
CA ALA A 91 18.00 5.15 -18.74
C ALA A 91 18.59 5.74 -17.42
N GLN A 92 18.13 6.91 -16.97
CA GLN A 92 18.48 7.44 -15.65
C GLN A 92 18.01 6.46 -14.58
N ALA A 93 18.92 6.08 -13.67
CA ALA A 93 18.57 5.19 -12.58
C ALA A 93 17.66 5.94 -11.59
N LEU A 94 16.53 5.32 -11.27
CA LEU A 94 15.57 5.84 -10.30
C LEU A 94 15.32 4.78 -9.24
N GLU A 95 15.18 5.23 -8.01
CA GLU A 95 14.76 4.43 -6.87
C GLU A 95 13.27 4.65 -6.62
N GLY A 96 12.53 3.56 -6.45
CA GLY A 96 11.19 3.57 -5.86
C GLY A 96 11.26 3.07 -4.43
N ASP A 97 10.58 3.77 -3.52
CA ASP A 97 10.49 3.44 -2.11
C ASP A 97 9.04 3.45 -1.65
N MET A 98 8.63 2.42 -0.89
CA MET A 98 7.26 2.26 -0.42
C MET A 98 7.25 1.77 1.02
N TRP A 99 6.44 2.41 1.87
CA TRP A 99 6.31 2.08 3.30
C TRP A 99 4.87 2.31 3.79
N GLU A 100 4.52 1.76 4.95
CA GLU A 100 3.26 2.12 5.61
C GLU A 100 3.30 3.58 6.06
N ALA A 101 2.50 4.44 5.44
CA ALA A 101 2.34 5.83 5.84
C ALA A 101 1.17 6.03 6.82
N GLY A 102 0.25 5.07 6.88
CA GLY A 102 -0.89 5.11 7.79
C GLY A 102 -1.79 3.88 7.66
N ALA A 103 -2.72 3.77 8.59
CA ALA A 103 -3.62 2.64 8.74
C ALA A 103 -5.03 3.15 9.04
N ASP A 104 -5.98 2.73 8.21
CA ASP A 104 -7.41 3.06 8.30
C ASP A 104 -8.25 1.77 8.44
N PRO A 105 -9.54 1.87 8.85
CA PRO A 105 -10.41 0.71 9.01
C PRO A 105 -10.67 -0.08 7.73
N ASP A 106 -10.65 0.60 6.58
CA ASP A 106 -10.96 0.05 5.26
C ASP A 106 -9.75 0.01 4.31
N ALA A 107 -8.66 0.69 4.65
CA ALA A 107 -7.49 0.82 3.78
C ALA A 107 -6.15 0.83 4.52
N LEU A 108 -5.12 0.40 3.81
CA LEU A 108 -3.72 0.66 4.13
C LEU A 108 -3.27 1.89 3.33
N LEU A 109 -2.67 2.88 4.01
CA LEU A 109 -2.07 4.03 3.35
C LEU A 109 -0.59 3.75 3.09
N ILE A 110 -0.21 3.62 1.82
CA ILE A 110 1.16 3.33 1.42
C ILE A 110 1.82 4.63 0.96
N GLY A 111 2.85 5.08 1.67
CA GLY A 111 3.71 6.15 1.21
C GLY A 111 4.55 5.67 0.02
N VAL A 112 4.65 6.49 -1.02
CA VAL A 112 5.40 6.17 -2.24
C VAL A 112 6.28 7.35 -2.62
N THR A 113 7.57 7.07 -2.84
CA THR A 113 8.48 8.03 -3.45
C THR A 113 9.18 7.47 -4.67
N PHE A 114 9.51 8.37 -5.59
CA PHE A 114 10.48 8.12 -6.66
C PHE A 114 11.56 9.19 -6.59
N ALA A 115 12.81 8.75 -6.61
CA ALA A 115 13.98 9.59 -6.40
C ALA A 115 15.16 9.14 -7.26
N ASP A 116 16.18 9.97 -7.35
CA ASP A 116 17.55 9.53 -7.65
C ASP A 116 18.48 9.85 -6.48
N ALA A 117 19.79 9.81 -6.72
CA ALA A 117 20.79 10.13 -5.70
C ALA A 117 20.73 11.58 -5.21
N ASP A 118 20.16 12.49 -5.99
CA ASP A 118 20.20 13.94 -5.73
C ASP A 118 18.90 14.45 -5.13
N LYS A 119 17.74 13.92 -5.55
CA LYS A 119 16.44 14.41 -5.07
C LYS A 119 15.28 13.43 -5.20
N ILE A 120 14.25 13.70 -4.42
CA ILE A 120 12.91 13.09 -4.53
C ILE A 120 12.10 13.89 -5.55
N TYR A 121 11.61 13.21 -6.59
CA TYR A 121 10.77 13.77 -7.65
C TYR A 121 9.29 13.77 -7.31
N ILE A 122 8.84 12.78 -6.54
CA ILE A 122 7.46 12.66 -6.06
C ILE A 122 7.45 12.03 -4.67
N ASN A 123 6.56 12.51 -3.80
CA ASN A 123 6.17 11.86 -2.56
C ASN A 123 4.64 11.91 -2.48
N THR A 124 4.00 10.76 -2.42
CA THR A 124 2.54 10.65 -2.44
C THR A 124 2.06 9.44 -1.65
N ILE A 125 0.74 9.29 -1.53
CA ILE A 125 0.09 8.15 -0.88
C ILE A 125 -0.68 7.36 -1.94
N HIS A 126 -0.47 6.05 -1.95
CA HIS A 126 -1.34 5.08 -2.59
C HIS A 126 -2.28 4.47 -1.54
N ILE A 127 -3.59 4.60 -1.75
CA ILE A 127 -4.60 4.03 -0.86
C ILE A 127 -4.91 2.62 -1.35
N ALA A 128 -4.64 1.62 -0.52
CA ALA A 128 -4.76 0.21 -0.88
C ALA A 128 -5.85 -0.47 -0.04
N HIS A 129 -6.91 -0.92 -0.69
CA HIS A 129 -8.01 -1.62 -0.04
C HIS A 129 -7.78 -3.14 -0.10
N PRO A 130 -7.93 -3.88 1.02
CA PRO A 130 -7.60 -5.31 1.11
C PRO A 130 -8.35 -6.23 0.14
N THR A 131 -9.48 -5.79 -0.41
CA THR A 131 -10.44 -6.63 -1.14
C THR A 131 -10.61 -6.26 -2.61
N GLN A 132 -10.01 -5.17 -3.09
CA GLN A 132 -10.19 -4.68 -4.45
C GLN A 132 -8.88 -4.24 -5.08
N ARG A 133 -8.94 -3.97 -6.39
CA ARG A 133 -7.82 -3.37 -7.11
C ARG A 133 -7.90 -1.85 -6.95
N ASP A 134 -6.79 -1.26 -6.51
CA ASP A 134 -6.59 0.18 -6.51
C ASP A 134 -5.39 0.53 -7.39
N GLU A 135 -5.45 1.68 -8.06
CA GLU A 135 -4.35 2.19 -8.88
C GLU A 135 -4.13 3.67 -8.61
N THR A 136 -2.88 4.10 -8.62
CA THR A 136 -2.47 5.51 -8.56
C THR A 136 -1.46 5.76 -9.67
N GLU A 137 -1.82 6.62 -10.62
CA GLU A 137 -0.89 7.10 -11.63
C GLU A 137 0.00 8.19 -11.03
N ILE A 138 1.29 7.90 -10.92
CA ILE A 138 2.29 8.74 -10.25
C ILE A 138 2.86 9.79 -11.22
N ALA A 139 3.10 9.34 -12.44
CA ALA A 139 3.46 10.14 -13.61
C ALA A 139 2.86 9.43 -14.82
N ARG A 140 2.81 10.09 -15.98
CA ARG A 140 2.25 9.50 -17.20
C ARG A 140 2.80 8.08 -17.41
N GLY A 141 1.93 7.07 -17.38
CA GLY A 141 2.27 5.66 -17.59
C GLY A 141 3.05 4.96 -16.46
N LEU A 142 3.44 5.67 -15.39
CA LEU A 142 4.02 5.10 -14.17
C LEU A 142 2.92 4.93 -13.14
N VAL A 143 2.53 3.68 -12.89
CA VAL A 143 1.37 3.34 -12.06
C VAL A 143 1.80 2.45 -10.91
N VAL A 144 1.36 2.79 -9.70
CA VAL A 144 1.37 1.89 -8.55
C VAL A 144 -0.01 1.27 -8.45
N ALA A 145 -0.06 -0.04 -8.30
CA ALA A 145 -1.30 -0.80 -8.17
C ALA A 145 -1.21 -1.76 -7.00
N SER A 146 -2.32 -1.91 -6.29
CA SER A 146 -2.50 -2.93 -5.27
C SER A 146 -3.73 -3.77 -5.59
N TYR A 147 -3.69 -5.05 -5.24
CA TYR A 147 -4.83 -5.95 -5.39
C TYR A 147 -4.68 -7.20 -4.52
N PRO A 148 -5.79 -7.88 -4.14
CA PRO A 148 -5.72 -9.12 -3.36
C PRO A 148 -4.88 -10.17 -4.10
N ALA A 149 -3.96 -10.82 -3.39
CA ALA A 149 -3.24 -11.95 -3.95
C ALA A 149 -4.24 -13.06 -4.28
N ARG A 150 -4.10 -13.69 -5.45
CA ARG A 150 -4.93 -14.86 -5.78
C ARG A 150 -4.64 -15.96 -4.77
N LYS A 151 -5.69 -16.56 -4.20
CA LYS A 151 -5.52 -17.79 -3.42
C LYS A 151 -4.94 -18.84 -4.35
N THR A 152 -3.86 -19.49 -3.94
CA THR A 152 -3.21 -20.58 -4.68
C THR A 152 -4.12 -21.80 -4.91
N SER A 153 -5.36 -21.81 -4.40
CA SER A 153 -6.38 -22.82 -4.67
C SER A 153 -7.00 -22.76 -6.07
N ASP A 154 -6.79 -21.69 -6.84
CA ASP A 154 -7.37 -21.55 -8.18
C ASP A 154 -6.39 -21.95 -9.30
N ALA A 155 -5.21 -22.44 -8.93
CA ALA A 155 -4.27 -23.07 -9.85
C ALA A 155 -4.63 -24.55 -10.04
N LYS A 156 -5.60 -24.80 -10.93
CA LYS A 156 -5.79 -26.05 -11.70
C LYS A 156 -6.34 -27.28 -10.94
N GLN A 157 -7.58 -27.65 -11.26
CA GLN A 157 -7.91 -29.04 -11.62
C GLN A 157 -7.83 -29.14 -13.15
#